data_AF-A0A967PFR1-F1
#
_entry.id   AF-A0A967PFR1-F1
#
_cell.length_a   1.000
_cell.length_b   1.000
_cell.length_c   1.000
_cell.angle_alpha   90.00
_cell.angle_beta   90.00
_cell.angle_gamma   90.00
#
_symmetry.space_group_name_H-M   'P 1'
#
loop_
_entity.id
_entity.type
_entity.pdbx_description
1 polymer ?
#
loop_
_entity_poly.entity_id
_entity_poly.type
_entity_poly.pdbx_seq_one_letter_code
_entity_poly.pdbx_strand_id
1 'polypeptide(L)'
;TIEDVLDLIEPYPWDFLIGSVHWIGEWSFDHEASIHEFDRRSVEKAYAEYFELEAELAASGAVDILAHVDVIKKLGHRLASPPHELYHRVVRAAERSGVAVEVSSAGLHQKAAEIYPAPEFLEMFARAEVPITLASDAHYATDAARDHGILVAAARAAGYKERLRFRKRAAWAVPLEAG
;
A
#
# COMPACT_ATOMS: atom_id res chain seq x y z
N THR A 1 -8.88 -17.30 7.50
CA THR A 1 -8.99 -16.56 6.23
C THR A 1 -9.17 -15.09 6.54
N ILE A 2 -9.45 -14.22 5.56
CA ILE A 2 -9.77 -12.81 5.84
C ILE A 2 -11.08 -12.70 6.64
N GLU A 3 -12.04 -13.59 6.39
CA GLU A 3 -13.33 -13.67 7.09
C GLU A 3 -13.13 -13.97 8.59
N ASP A 4 -12.32 -14.97 8.94
CA ASP A 4 -12.03 -15.30 10.35
C ASP A 4 -11.43 -14.10 11.12
N VAL A 5 -10.59 -13.30 10.44
CA VAL A 5 -9.99 -12.10 11.03
C VAL A 5 -11.05 -11.01 11.21
N LEU A 6 -11.90 -10.79 10.21
CA LEU A 6 -13.00 -9.83 10.29
C LEU A 6 -13.97 -10.17 11.42
N ASP A 7 -14.36 -11.44 11.55
CA ASP A 7 -15.24 -11.92 12.64
C ASP A 7 -14.60 -11.68 14.01
N LEU A 8 -13.29 -11.92 14.14
CA LEU A 8 -12.56 -11.70 15.40
C LEU A 8 -12.55 -10.23 15.82
N ILE A 9 -12.44 -9.31 14.87
CA ILE A 9 -12.29 -7.88 15.14
C ILE A 9 -13.62 -7.10 15.06
N GLU A 10 -14.69 -7.69 14.53
CA GLU A 10 -16.04 -7.11 14.40
C GLU A 10 -16.54 -6.42 15.67
N PRO A 11 -16.37 -6.97 16.90
CA PRO A 11 -16.96 -6.38 18.10
C PRO A 11 -16.37 -5.02 18.50
N TYR A 12 -15.24 -4.60 17.91
CA TYR A 12 -14.53 -3.39 18.31
C TYR A 12 -14.84 -2.21 17.37
N PRO A 13 -14.98 -0.99 17.92
CA PRO A 13 -15.35 0.20 17.14
C PRO A 13 -14.12 0.82 16.45
N TRP A 14 -13.53 0.12 15.50
CA TRP A 14 -12.35 0.59 14.78
C TRP A 14 -12.62 1.90 14.02
N ASP A 15 -11.67 2.83 14.09
CA ASP A 15 -11.76 4.05 13.30
C ASP A 15 -11.51 3.80 11.82
N PHE A 16 -10.56 2.91 11.51
CA PHE A 16 -10.31 2.39 10.17
C PHE A 16 -9.73 0.97 10.27
N LEU A 17 -9.85 0.21 9.19
CA LEU A 17 -9.12 -1.02 8.94
C LEU A 17 -8.14 -0.81 7.78
N ILE A 18 -6.89 -1.18 8.01
CA ILE A 18 -5.84 -1.19 6.99
C ILE A 18 -5.46 -2.63 6.69
N GLY A 19 -5.37 -2.98 5.40
CA GLY A 19 -5.01 -4.31 4.92
C GLY A 19 -3.67 -4.30 4.20
N SER A 20 -2.89 -5.35 4.38
CA SER A 20 -1.53 -5.47 3.85
C SER A 20 -1.24 -6.90 3.41
N VAL A 21 -0.59 -7.09 2.27
CA VAL A 21 -0.04 -8.39 1.87
C VAL A 21 1.42 -8.47 2.34
N HIS A 22 1.71 -9.38 3.28
CA HIS A 22 3.09 -9.67 3.74
C HIS A 22 3.54 -11.10 3.40
N TRP A 23 2.65 -11.92 2.84
CA TRP A 23 2.88 -13.34 2.60
C TRP A 23 2.40 -13.74 1.21
N ILE A 24 3.21 -14.54 0.51
CA ILE A 24 2.84 -15.24 -0.71
C ILE A 24 2.82 -16.74 -0.38
N GLY A 25 1.63 -17.28 -0.10
CA GLY A 25 1.51 -18.59 0.53
C GLY A 25 2.19 -18.58 1.90
N GLU A 26 3.17 -19.47 2.10
CA GLU A 26 3.95 -19.57 3.36
C GLU A 26 5.21 -18.69 3.37
N TRP A 27 5.41 -17.85 2.35
CA TRP A 27 6.63 -17.04 2.20
C TRP A 27 6.41 -15.59 2.61
N SER A 28 7.06 -15.14 3.69
CA SER A 28 7.18 -13.72 4.02
C SER A 28 8.28 -13.08 3.17
N PHE A 29 7.87 -12.47 2.06
CA PHE A 29 8.78 -11.94 1.05
C PHE A 29 9.52 -10.67 1.51
N ASP A 30 9.00 -10.00 2.53
CA ASP A 30 9.48 -8.72 3.03
C ASP A 30 10.37 -8.86 4.28
N HIS A 31 10.72 -10.09 4.64
CA HIS A 31 11.62 -10.43 5.74
C HIS A 31 12.98 -10.93 5.23
N GLU A 32 14.08 -10.38 5.76
CA GLU A 32 15.43 -10.65 5.26
C GLU A 32 15.82 -12.14 5.29
N ALA A 33 15.38 -12.88 6.31
CA ALA A 33 15.66 -14.32 6.42
C ALA A 33 15.11 -15.14 5.24
N SER A 34 14.12 -14.62 4.53
CA SER A 34 13.40 -15.30 3.45
C SER A 34 13.76 -14.76 2.06
N ILE A 35 14.74 -13.86 1.96
CA ILE A 35 15.08 -13.18 0.70
C ILE A 35 15.56 -14.14 -0.40
N HIS A 36 16.17 -15.27 -0.01
CA HIS A 36 16.66 -16.31 -0.91
C HIS A 36 15.57 -16.97 -1.77
N GLU A 37 14.29 -16.82 -1.41
CA GLU A 37 13.18 -17.35 -2.20
C GLU A 37 12.97 -16.59 -3.52
N PHE A 38 13.41 -15.33 -3.63
CA PHE A 38 13.39 -14.60 -4.91
C PHE A 38 14.24 -15.31 -5.97
N ASP A 39 15.39 -15.88 -5.59
CA ASP A 39 16.26 -16.64 -6.50
C ASP A 39 15.60 -17.96 -6.94
N ARG A 40 14.80 -18.57 -6.08
CA ARG A 40 14.10 -19.84 -6.35
C ARG A 40 12.84 -19.66 -7.19
N ARG A 41 12.12 -18.56 -6.97
CA ARG A 41 10.80 -18.30 -7.58
C ARG A 41 10.87 -17.41 -8.81
N SER A 42 11.96 -16.69 -9.03
CA SER A 42 12.10 -15.52 -9.92
C SER A 42 11.34 -14.29 -9.40
N VAL A 43 11.88 -13.10 -9.69
CA VAL A 43 11.28 -11.82 -9.31
C VAL A 43 9.96 -11.61 -10.07
N GLU A 44 9.91 -11.99 -11.33
CA GLU A 44 8.73 -11.89 -12.21
C GLU A 44 7.53 -12.63 -11.64
N LYS A 45 7.73 -13.89 -11.22
CA LYS A 45 6.66 -14.70 -10.64
C LYS A 45 6.23 -14.17 -9.27
N ALA A 46 7.19 -13.76 -8.43
CA ALA A 46 6.88 -13.19 -7.11
C ALA A 46 6.03 -11.92 -7.23
N TYR A 47 6.36 -11.03 -8.18
CA TYR A 47 5.57 -9.83 -8.45
C TYR A 47 4.18 -10.18 -8.98
N ALA A 48 4.05 -11.13 -9.91
CA ALA A 48 2.75 -11.55 -10.42
C ALA A 48 1.84 -12.10 -9.32
N GLU A 49 2.35 -12.97 -8.46
CA GLU A 49 1.61 -13.54 -7.33
C GLU A 49 1.24 -12.47 -6.29
N TYR A 50 2.19 -11.58 -5.96
CA TYR A 50 1.97 -10.48 -5.02
C TYR A 50 0.86 -9.53 -5.51
N PHE A 51 0.92 -9.07 -6.76
CA PHE A 51 -0.06 -8.13 -7.28
C PHE A 51 -1.44 -8.74 -7.52
N GLU A 52 -1.52 -10.06 -7.71
CA GLU A 52 -2.81 -10.76 -7.69
C GLU A 52 -3.44 -10.69 -6.29
N LEU A 53 -2.67 -10.97 -5.23
CA LEU A 53 -3.14 -10.85 -3.83
C LEU A 53 -3.53 -9.41 -3.47
N GLU A 54 -2.78 -8.40 -3.92
CA GLU A 54 -3.14 -6.99 -3.74
C GLU A 54 -4.45 -6.65 -4.45
N ALA A 55 -4.66 -7.15 -5.68
CA ALA A 55 -5.91 -6.94 -6.40
C ALA A 55 -7.11 -7.66 -5.74
N GLU A 56 -6.90 -8.86 -5.20
CA GLU A 56 -7.91 -9.59 -4.43
C GLU A 56 -8.29 -8.85 -3.15
N LEU A 57 -7.30 -8.37 -2.38
CA LEU A 57 -7.53 -7.59 -1.17
C LEU A 57 -8.26 -6.27 -1.49
N ALA A 58 -7.85 -5.57 -2.56
CA ALA A 58 -8.51 -4.36 -3.03
C ALA A 58 -9.97 -4.60 -3.41
N ALA A 59 -10.27 -5.76 -4.03
CA ALA A 59 -11.62 -6.13 -4.44
C ALA A 59 -12.50 -6.66 -3.30
N SER A 60 -11.92 -7.07 -2.17
CA SER A 60 -12.64 -7.73 -1.08
C SER A 60 -13.70 -6.86 -0.39
N GLY A 61 -13.52 -5.52 -0.39
CA GLY A 61 -14.34 -4.61 0.42
C GLY A 61 -14.14 -4.75 1.94
N ALA A 62 -13.16 -5.55 2.38
CA ALA A 62 -12.92 -5.84 3.79
C ALA A 62 -12.30 -4.66 4.56
N VAL A 63 -11.43 -3.89 3.90
CA VAL A 63 -10.60 -2.85 4.51
C VAL A 63 -10.92 -1.47 3.96
N ASP A 64 -10.55 -0.43 4.70
CA ASP A 64 -10.68 0.97 4.25
C ASP A 64 -9.47 1.43 3.44
N ILE A 65 -8.29 0.87 3.74
CA ILE A 65 -7.00 1.33 3.22
C ILE A 65 -6.16 0.11 2.84
N LEU A 66 -5.51 0.14 1.67
CA LEU A 66 -4.45 -0.78 1.28
C LEU A 66 -3.09 -0.20 1.70
N ALA A 67 -2.35 -0.90 2.55
CA ALA A 67 -1.02 -0.50 3.01
C ALA A 67 0.01 -0.73 1.91
N HIS A 68 0.96 0.21 1.77
CA HIS A 68 2.21 0.04 1.02
C HIS A 68 2.14 -0.96 -0.16
N VAL A 69 1.29 -0.68 -1.15
CA VAL A 69 0.80 -1.64 -2.17
C VAL A 69 1.83 -2.16 -3.17
N ASP A 70 3.10 -1.77 -3.03
CA ASP A 70 4.23 -2.32 -3.78
C ASP A 70 5.42 -2.68 -2.86
N VAL A 71 5.15 -3.02 -1.60
CA VAL A 71 6.16 -3.40 -0.59
C VAL A 71 6.97 -4.64 -0.99
N ILE A 72 6.55 -5.40 -2.00
CA ILE A 72 7.35 -6.46 -2.64
C ILE A 72 8.76 -5.99 -3.03
N LYS A 73 8.95 -4.69 -3.31
CA LYS A 73 10.25 -4.09 -3.63
C LYS A 73 11.11 -3.76 -2.40
N LYS A 74 10.62 -3.92 -1.17
CA LYS A 74 11.25 -3.50 0.11
C LYS A 74 12.73 -3.87 0.21
N LEU A 75 13.07 -5.10 -0.17
CA LEU A 75 14.44 -5.64 -0.08
C LEU A 75 15.31 -5.37 -1.31
N GLY A 76 14.84 -4.55 -2.27
CA GLY A 76 15.58 -4.12 -3.45
C GLY A 76 15.37 -4.99 -4.69
N HIS A 77 14.61 -6.08 -4.59
CA HIS A 77 14.23 -6.90 -5.76
C HIS A 77 13.22 -6.15 -6.62
N ARG A 78 13.62 -5.82 -7.85
CA ARG A 78 12.81 -5.07 -8.82
C ARG A 78 12.79 -5.78 -10.16
N LEU A 79 11.68 -5.62 -10.87
CA LEU A 79 11.60 -5.94 -12.29
C LEU A 79 12.44 -4.95 -13.10
N ALA A 80 12.86 -5.36 -14.30
CA ALA A 80 13.62 -4.51 -15.21
C ALA A 80 12.83 -3.28 -15.69
N SER A 81 11.50 -3.30 -15.58
CA SER A 81 10.61 -2.21 -15.95
C SER A 81 9.38 -2.21 -15.05
N PRO A 82 8.72 -1.06 -14.85
CA PRO A 82 7.48 -0.98 -14.09
C PRO A 82 6.42 -1.95 -14.64
N PRO A 83 5.79 -2.80 -13.80
CA PRO A 83 4.81 -3.78 -14.24
C PRO A 83 3.42 -3.16 -14.40
N HIS A 84 3.26 -2.27 -15.38
CA HIS A 84 2.02 -1.49 -15.56
C HIS A 84 0.75 -2.37 -15.66
N GLU A 85 0.83 -3.54 -16.29
CA GLU A 85 -0.30 -4.49 -16.35
C GLU A 85 -0.73 -5.01 -14.97
N LEU A 86 0.22 -5.26 -14.07
CA LEU A 86 -0.07 -5.68 -12.70
C LEU A 86 -0.64 -4.52 -11.88
N TYR A 87 -0.06 -3.33 -12.02
CA TYR A 87 -0.57 -2.10 -11.41
C TYR A 87 -2.01 -1.82 -11.83
N HIS A 88 -2.32 -1.95 -13.12
CA HIS A 88 -3.67 -1.73 -13.64
C HIS A 88 -4.72 -2.62 -12.98
N ARG A 89 -4.39 -3.88 -12.64
CA ARG A 89 -5.34 -4.78 -11.95
C ARG A 89 -5.71 -4.24 -10.57
N VAL A 90 -4.70 -3.82 -9.79
CA VAL A 90 -4.91 -3.26 -8.45
C VAL A 90 -5.64 -1.93 -8.52
N VAL A 91 -5.23 -1.01 -9.41
CA VAL A 91 -5.92 0.28 -9.61
C VAL A 91 -7.39 0.07 -9.93
N ARG A 92 -7.70 -0.82 -10.87
CA ARG A 92 -9.09 -1.11 -11.26
C ARG A 92 -9.88 -1.78 -10.15
N ALA A 93 -9.26 -2.60 -9.31
CA ALA A 93 -9.92 -3.20 -8.15
C ALA A 93 -10.22 -2.14 -7.08
N ALA A 94 -9.25 -1.27 -6.78
CA ALA A 94 -9.40 -0.20 -5.80
C ALA A 94 -10.44 0.86 -6.22
N GLU A 95 -10.43 1.25 -7.50
CA GLU A 95 -11.44 2.14 -8.09
C GLU A 95 -12.86 1.58 -7.90
N ARG A 96 -13.05 0.27 -8.16
CA ARG A 96 -14.36 -0.37 -8.04
C ARG A 96 -14.85 -0.52 -6.60
N SER A 97 -13.94 -0.79 -5.67
CA SER A 97 -14.31 -1.01 -4.26
C SER A 97 -14.42 0.29 -3.46
N GLY A 98 -13.77 1.37 -3.93
CA GLY A 98 -13.69 2.63 -3.20
C GLY A 98 -12.70 2.60 -2.04
N VAL A 99 -11.85 1.58 -1.96
CA VAL A 99 -10.77 1.49 -0.96
C VAL A 99 -9.74 2.60 -1.20
N ALA A 100 -9.17 3.14 -0.11
CA ALA A 100 -8.07 4.08 -0.20
C ALA A 100 -6.72 3.36 -0.33
N VAL A 101 -5.71 4.07 -0.81
CA VAL A 101 -4.32 3.57 -0.88
C VAL A 101 -3.43 4.39 0.04
N GLU A 102 -2.61 3.71 0.83
CA GLU A 102 -1.60 4.35 1.66
C GLU A 102 -0.43 4.84 0.79
N VAL A 103 -0.08 6.12 0.96
CA VAL A 103 1.21 6.66 0.53
C VAL A 103 2.14 6.69 1.75
N SER A 104 3.17 5.85 1.74
CA SER A 104 4.04 5.59 2.88
C SER A 104 5.49 6.02 2.63
N SER A 105 6.08 6.70 3.62
CA SER A 105 7.50 7.08 3.61
C SER A 105 8.44 5.95 4.02
N ALA A 106 7.88 4.83 4.51
CA ALA A 106 8.65 3.71 5.04
C ALA A 106 9.70 3.19 4.05
N GLY A 107 9.33 3.10 2.77
CA GLY A 107 10.21 2.58 1.71
C GLY A 107 11.46 3.41 1.45
N LEU A 108 11.49 4.69 1.86
CA LEU A 108 12.69 5.54 1.81
C LEU A 108 13.79 5.03 2.75
N HIS A 109 13.41 4.30 3.81
CA HIS A 109 14.33 3.77 4.84
C HIS A 109 14.58 2.26 4.69
N GLN A 110 14.18 1.69 3.54
CA GLN A 110 14.39 0.29 3.17
C GLN A 110 15.35 0.21 1.99
N LYS A 111 15.77 -1.01 1.59
CA LYS A 111 16.60 -1.20 0.38
C LYS A 111 15.91 -0.75 -0.90
N ALA A 112 14.57 -0.66 -0.89
CA ALA A 112 13.78 -0.05 -1.95
C ALA A 112 14.19 1.41 -2.25
N ALA A 113 14.56 2.20 -1.24
CA ALA A 113 14.91 3.62 -1.33
C ALA A 113 13.90 4.49 -2.11
N GLU A 114 12.62 4.17 -1.98
CA GLU A 114 11.51 4.81 -2.71
C GLU A 114 10.24 4.72 -1.86
N ILE A 115 9.37 5.72 -1.93
CA ILE A 115 8.06 5.65 -1.26
C ILE A 115 7.22 4.47 -1.77
N TYR A 116 6.20 4.11 -0.99
CA TYR A 116 5.16 3.17 -1.40
C TYR A 116 3.85 3.93 -1.60
N PRO A 117 3.10 3.74 -2.70
CA PRO A 117 3.54 3.13 -3.94
C PRO A 117 4.62 3.94 -4.67
N ALA A 118 5.30 3.34 -5.65
CA ALA A 118 6.17 4.04 -6.59
C ALA A 118 5.44 5.21 -7.27
N PRO A 119 6.12 6.31 -7.65
CA PRO A 119 5.49 7.50 -8.21
C PRO A 119 4.58 7.23 -9.41
N GLU A 120 5.00 6.41 -10.38
CA GLU A 120 4.17 6.05 -11.54
C GLU A 120 2.89 5.32 -11.12
N PHE A 121 2.97 4.44 -10.11
CA PHE A 121 1.82 3.70 -9.63
C PHE A 121 0.87 4.63 -8.84
N LEU A 122 1.41 5.57 -8.06
CA LEU A 122 0.63 6.64 -7.42
C LEU A 122 -0.11 7.51 -8.44
N GLU A 123 0.52 7.87 -9.55
CA GLU A 123 -0.13 8.60 -10.66
C GLU A 123 -1.28 7.80 -11.28
N MET A 124 -1.13 6.48 -11.41
CA MET A 124 -2.20 5.62 -11.93
C MET A 124 -3.42 5.62 -11.00
N PHE A 125 -3.21 5.55 -9.68
CA PHE A 125 -4.30 5.68 -8.70
C PHE A 125 -4.96 7.06 -8.78
N ALA A 126 -4.17 8.12 -8.92
CA ALA A 126 -4.69 9.49 -9.02
C ALA A 126 -5.59 9.68 -10.26
N ARG A 127 -5.18 9.14 -11.41
CA ARG A 127 -5.95 9.17 -12.66
C ARG A 127 -7.26 8.40 -12.57
N ALA A 128 -7.32 7.37 -11.73
CA ALA A 128 -8.52 6.58 -11.45
C ALA A 128 -9.34 7.12 -10.28
N GLU A 129 -8.99 8.31 -9.76
CA GLU A 129 -9.66 8.98 -8.63
C GLU A 129 -9.71 8.12 -7.35
N VAL A 130 -8.76 7.18 -7.20
CA VAL A 130 -8.65 6.35 -5.99
C VAL A 130 -8.11 7.20 -4.84
N PRO A 131 -8.82 7.29 -3.70
CA PRO A 131 -8.41 8.16 -2.60
C PRO A 131 -7.15 7.66 -1.90
N ILE A 132 -6.47 8.55 -1.19
CA ILE A 132 -5.22 8.21 -0.48
C ILE A 132 -5.26 8.53 1.01
N THR A 133 -4.41 7.85 1.77
CA THR A 133 -3.95 8.26 3.10
C THR A 133 -2.44 8.44 3.10
N LEU A 134 -1.89 9.07 4.15
CA LEU A 134 -0.45 9.25 4.31
C LEU A 134 0.01 8.56 5.60
N ALA A 135 1.12 7.85 5.55
CA ALA A 135 1.69 7.15 6.71
C ALA A 135 3.22 7.16 6.71
N SER A 136 3.81 6.99 7.88
CA SER A 136 5.27 6.78 8.01
C SER A 136 5.65 5.35 8.37
N ASP A 137 4.67 4.49 8.66
CA ASP A 137 4.88 3.12 9.18
C ASP A 137 5.85 3.08 10.38
N ALA A 138 5.68 4.04 11.28
CA ALA A 138 6.59 4.26 12.39
C ALA A 138 6.51 3.12 13.42
N HIS A 139 7.63 2.43 13.62
CA HIS A 139 7.80 1.45 14.68
C HIS A 139 8.40 2.07 15.97
N TYR A 140 8.86 3.31 15.89
CA TYR A 140 9.32 4.12 17.01
C TYR A 140 8.62 5.47 17.01
N ALA A 141 8.32 6.01 18.20
CA ALA A 141 7.63 7.29 18.33
C ALA A 141 8.36 8.45 17.61
N THR A 142 9.70 8.38 17.54
CA THR A 142 10.54 9.36 16.85
C THR A 142 10.38 9.35 15.32
N ASP A 143 9.87 8.28 14.75
CA ASP A 143 9.63 8.14 13.31
C ASP A 143 8.18 8.50 12.91
N ALA A 144 7.34 8.91 13.87
CA ALA A 144 5.98 9.33 13.59
C ALA A 144 5.97 10.55 12.65
N ALA A 145 5.21 10.45 11.55
CA ALA A 145 5.15 11.45 10.48
C ALA A 145 6.51 11.79 9.84
N ARG A 146 7.51 10.90 9.97
CA ARG A 146 8.80 11.05 9.31
C ARG A 146 8.63 11.19 7.80
N ASP A 147 9.30 12.19 7.23
CA ASP A 147 9.26 12.54 5.80
C ASP A 147 7.87 12.90 5.25
N HIS A 148 6.93 13.33 6.10
CA HIS A 148 5.59 13.73 5.69
C HIS A 148 5.57 14.76 4.54
N GLY A 149 6.48 15.73 4.56
CA GLY A 149 6.61 16.73 3.49
C GLY A 149 6.94 16.12 2.12
N ILE A 150 7.70 15.02 2.08
CA ILE A 150 8.00 14.27 0.85
C ILE A 150 6.72 13.63 0.32
N LEU A 151 5.93 13.01 1.19
CA LEU A 151 4.68 12.35 0.81
C LEU A 151 3.66 13.35 0.28
N VAL A 152 3.53 14.51 0.91
CA VAL A 152 2.66 15.61 0.44
C VAL A 152 3.10 16.11 -0.93
N ALA A 153 4.41 16.28 -1.15
CA ALA A 153 4.93 16.70 -2.44
C ALA A 153 4.66 15.64 -3.54
N ALA A 154 4.89 14.36 -3.24
CA ALA A 154 4.62 13.26 -4.17
C ALA A 154 3.14 13.14 -4.52
N ALA A 155 2.24 13.18 -3.51
CA ALA A 155 0.80 13.14 -3.72
C ALA A 155 0.31 14.32 -4.58
N ARG A 156 0.80 15.54 -4.32
CA ARG A 156 0.47 16.71 -5.14
C ARG A 156 0.98 16.58 -6.57
N ALA A 157 2.19 16.06 -6.75
CA ALA A 157 2.77 15.83 -8.08
C ALA A 157 1.93 14.81 -8.89
N ALA A 158 1.40 13.79 -8.23
CA ALA A 158 0.49 12.81 -8.85
C ALA A 158 -0.91 13.37 -9.16
N GLY A 159 -1.30 14.50 -8.58
CA GLY A 159 -2.56 15.20 -8.85
C GLY A 159 -3.52 15.30 -7.66
N TYR A 160 -3.15 14.76 -6.49
CA TYR A 160 -3.99 14.82 -5.30
C TYR A 160 -3.98 16.23 -4.68
N LYS A 161 -5.14 16.61 -4.12
CA LYS A 161 -5.33 17.85 -3.34
C LYS A 161 -5.68 17.58 -1.88
N GLU A 162 -6.21 16.39 -1.63
CA GLU A 162 -6.73 15.95 -0.36
C GLU A 162 -6.32 14.51 -0.08
N ARG A 163 -6.41 14.13 1.19
CA ARG A 163 -6.29 12.76 1.69
C ARG A 163 -7.48 12.45 2.56
N LEU A 164 -7.75 11.17 2.79
CA LEU A 164 -8.79 10.75 3.71
C LEU A 164 -8.32 10.71 5.15
N ARG A 165 -9.27 10.98 6.04
CA ARG A 165 -9.24 10.61 7.45
C ARG A 165 -10.47 9.76 7.74
N PHE A 166 -10.38 8.96 8.80
CA PHE A 166 -11.41 8.00 9.15
C PHE A 166 -11.80 8.12 10.62
N ARG A 167 -13.06 7.81 10.90
CA ARG A 167 -13.62 7.68 12.25
C ARG A 167 -14.80 6.72 12.17
N LYS A 168 -14.80 5.69 13.02
CA LYS A 168 -15.80 4.60 12.97
C LYS A 168 -16.07 4.11 11.53
N ARG A 169 -15.02 3.81 10.75
CA ARG A 169 -15.07 3.41 9.33
C ARG A 169 -15.64 4.47 8.36
N ALA A 170 -16.06 5.65 8.83
CA ALA A 170 -16.54 6.73 7.97
C ALA A 170 -15.39 7.64 7.55
N ALA A 171 -15.21 7.80 6.24
CA ALA A 171 -14.17 8.66 5.67
C ALA A 171 -14.62 10.11 5.49
N TRP A 172 -13.70 11.06 5.63
CA TRP A 172 -13.85 12.41 5.11
C TRP A 172 -12.53 12.92 4.55
N ALA A 173 -12.61 13.73 3.51
CA ALA A 173 -11.44 14.35 2.89
C ALA A 173 -10.93 15.53 3.73
N VAL A 174 -9.61 15.66 3.78
CA VAL A 174 -8.90 16.82 4.34
C VAL A 174 -7.80 17.28 3.39
N PRO A 175 -7.47 18.58 3.32
CA PRO A 175 -6.40 19.06 2.46
C PRO A 175 -5.05 18.39 2.73
N LEU A 176 -4.22 18.28 1.69
CA LEU A 176 -2.81 17.91 1.83
C LEU A 176 -2.04 19.09 2.44
N GLU A 177 -1.78 19.05 3.74
CA GLU A 177 -0.98 20.03 4.48
C GLU A 177 0.48 19.58 4.59
N ALA A 178 1.43 20.48 4.35
CA ALA A 178 2.86 20.16 4.33
C ALA A 178 3.48 19.92 5.72
N GLY A 179 2.73 20.15 6.80
CA GLY A 179 3.25 20.19 8.17
C GLY A 179 3.85 21.55 8.53
#